data_AF-A0A962IGP0-F1
#
_entry.id   AF-A0A962IGP0-F1
#
_cell.length_a   1.000
_cell.length_b   1.000
_cell.length_c   1.000
_cell.angle_alpha   90.00
_cell.angle_beta   90.00
_cell.angle_gamma   90.00
#
_symmetry.space_group_name_H-M   'P 1'
#
loop_
_entity.id
_entity.type
_entity.pdbx_description
1 polymer ?
#
loop_
_entity_poly.entity_id
_entity_poly.type
_entity_poly.pdbx_seq_one_letter_code
_entity_poly.pdbx_strand_id
1 'polypeptide(L)'
;MAAESADLRRQLRRVERRRSLRAFLLVAPLVLFLLVVFVWPIGGLLWRSVDNSELQQVMPATAAGLLAWDGEGLPPEAVQASLVQELRAAVSNGVVGVVGRRLNYEDSGMRSLLNQTLRKLPTQEPASWQAALQAVSPRWADPATWQLLRRAAPATTDRYWLATLDRERNVTGDIVPLPDQERVYLSIFSRTLQIAGIVTLLCLLLGYPLAYLLATLPTGTGNLLLILVLLPFWTSL
;
A
#
# COMPACT_ATOMS: atom_id res chain seq x y z
N MET A 1 -22.23 59.00 -8.04
CA MET A 1 -20.82 58.55 -8.14
C MET A 1 -20.46 57.36 -7.24
N ALA A 2 -20.52 57.43 -5.90
CA ALA A 2 -20.11 56.30 -5.04
C ALA A 2 -21.07 55.08 -5.07
N ALA A 3 -22.38 55.31 -5.16
CA ALA A 3 -23.38 54.23 -5.29
C ALA A 3 -23.30 53.53 -6.68
N GLU A 4 -22.98 54.32 -7.70
CA GLU A 4 -22.88 53.89 -9.11
C GLU A 4 -21.62 53.06 -9.34
N SER A 5 -20.49 53.42 -8.73
CA SER A 5 -19.26 52.62 -8.76
C SER A 5 -19.37 51.32 -7.94
N ALA A 6 -20.16 51.31 -6.86
CA ALA A 6 -20.45 50.11 -6.09
C ALA A 6 -21.34 49.13 -6.85
N ASP A 7 -22.33 49.62 -7.61
CA ASP A 7 -23.19 48.78 -8.46
C ASP A 7 -22.40 48.21 -9.65
N LEU A 8 -21.55 49.02 -10.29
CA LEU A 8 -20.67 48.56 -11.37
C LEU A 8 -19.75 47.41 -10.94
N ARG A 9 -19.15 47.50 -9.74
CA ARG A 9 -18.30 46.43 -9.16
C ARG A 9 -19.10 45.15 -8.88
N ARG A 10 -20.36 45.25 -8.46
CA ARG A 10 -21.24 44.09 -8.23
C ARG A 10 -21.63 43.41 -9.54
N GLN A 11 -21.92 44.20 -10.58
CA GLN A 11 -22.23 43.69 -11.92
C GLN A 11 -21.02 43.00 -12.56
N LEU A 12 -19.83 43.60 -12.48
CA LEU A 12 -18.58 43.00 -12.98
C LEU A 12 -18.27 41.66 -12.30
N ARG A 13 -18.36 41.57 -10.97
CA ARG A 13 -18.16 40.30 -10.24
C ARG A 13 -19.16 39.21 -10.63
N ARG A 14 -20.41 39.57 -10.97
CA ARG A 14 -21.41 38.60 -11.45
C ARG A 14 -21.04 38.07 -12.84
N VAL A 15 -20.55 38.93 -13.73
CA VAL A 15 -20.11 38.55 -15.08
C VAL A 15 -18.84 37.69 -15.00
N GLU A 16 -17.87 38.07 -14.18
CA GLU A 16 -16.65 37.28 -13.94
C GLU A 16 -16.95 35.91 -13.34
N ARG A 17 -17.85 35.82 -12.34
CA ARG A 17 -18.29 34.53 -11.78
C ARG A 17 -18.96 33.65 -12.83
N ARG A 18 -19.83 34.21 -13.68
CA ARG A 18 -20.47 33.45 -14.78
C ARG A 18 -19.45 32.97 -15.80
N ARG A 19 -18.44 33.78 -16.12
CA ARG A 19 -17.35 33.41 -17.03
C ARG A 19 -16.46 32.31 -16.43
N SER A 20 -16.10 32.43 -15.15
CA SER A 20 -15.33 31.43 -14.41
C SER A 20 -16.10 30.11 -14.25
N LEU A 21 -17.39 30.15 -13.93
CA LEU A 21 -18.25 28.96 -13.87
C LEU A 21 -18.38 28.27 -15.22
N ARG A 22 -18.51 29.01 -16.34
CA ARG A 22 -18.52 28.42 -17.68
C ARG A 22 -17.18 27.79 -18.05
N ALA A 23 -16.07 28.46 -17.75
CA ALA A 23 -14.74 27.90 -17.96
C ALA A 23 -14.54 26.62 -17.12
N PHE A 24 -14.99 26.63 -15.86
CA PHE A 24 -14.93 25.46 -14.99
C PHE A 24 -15.82 24.32 -15.52
N LEU A 25 -17.05 24.61 -15.98
CA LEU A 25 -17.94 23.62 -16.57
C LEU A 25 -17.39 22.98 -17.85
N LEU A 26 -16.58 23.71 -18.63
CA LEU A 26 -15.92 23.15 -19.82
C LEU A 26 -14.79 22.18 -19.46
N VAL A 27 -14.09 22.43 -18.35
CA VAL A 27 -12.96 21.59 -17.87
C VAL A 27 -13.45 20.48 -16.91
N ALA A 28 -14.60 20.67 -16.25
CA ALA A 28 -15.13 19.76 -15.24
C ALA A 28 -15.28 18.30 -15.73
N PRO A 29 -15.75 17.99 -16.96
CA PRO A 29 -15.81 16.62 -17.46
C PRO A 29 -14.43 15.95 -17.52
N LEU A 30 -13.41 16.70 -17.95
CA LEU A 30 -12.04 16.20 -18.04
C LEU A 30 -11.44 15.96 -16.64
N VAL A 31 -11.65 16.90 -15.72
CA VAL A 31 -11.20 16.75 -14.32
C VAL A 31 -11.91 15.58 -13.65
N LEU A 32 -13.23 15.45 -13.83
CA LEU A 32 -14.00 14.34 -13.29
C LEU A 32 -13.52 13.01 -13.86
N PHE A 33 -13.26 12.94 -15.16
CA PHE A 33 -12.66 11.77 -15.80
C PHE A 33 -11.32 11.41 -15.16
N LEU A 34 -10.42 12.38 -14.96
CA LEU A 34 -9.12 12.15 -14.32
C LEU A 34 -9.28 11.66 -12.86
N LEU A 35 -10.20 12.26 -12.10
CA LEU A 35 -10.47 11.87 -10.72
C LEU A 35 -10.98 10.43 -10.63
N VAL A 36 -11.91 10.03 -11.51
CA VAL A 36 -12.51 8.69 -11.49
C VAL A 36 -11.58 7.62 -12.03
N VAL A 37 -10.84 7.92 -13.10
CA VAL A 37 -10.02 6.90 -13.79
C VAL A 37 -8.62 6.77 -13.19
N PHE A 38 -8.04 7.85 -12.66
CA PHE A 38 -6.70 7.82 -12.09
C PHE A 38 -6.71 7.95 -10.57
N VAL A 39 -7.29 9.03 -10.03
CA VAL A 39 -7.15 9.33 -8.60
C VAL A 39 -7.87 8.31 -7.73
N TRP A 40 -9.08 7.87 -8.12
CA TRP A 40 -9.84 6.88 -7.37
C TRP A 40 -9.14 5.51 -7.32
N PRO A 41 -8.71 4.89 -8.45
CA PRO A 41 -7.97 3.62 -8.40
C PRO A 41 -6.63 3.73 -7.67
N ILE A 42 -5.90 4.83 -7.84
CA ILE A 42 -4.64 5.07 -7.11
C ILE A 42 -4.91 5.18 -5.61
N GLY A 43 -5.93 5.92 -5.20
CA GLY A 43 -6.35 6.03 -3.80
C GLY A 43 -6.74 4.67 -3.21
N GLY A 44 -7.48 3.85 -3.95
CA GLY A 44 -7.81 2.49 -3.55
C GLY A 44 -6.58 1.58 -3.43
N LEU A 45 -5.61 1.71 -4.34
CA LEU A 45 -4.34 0.97 -4.27
C LEU A 45 -3.49 1.41 -3.07
N LEU A 46 -3.45 2.70 -2.78
CA LEU A 46 -2.77 3.24 -1.60
C LEU A 46 -3.45 2.76 -0.31
N TRP A 47 -4.77 2.68 -0.28
CA TRP A 47 -5.51 2.13 0.87
C TRP A 47 -5.15 0.67 1.12
N ARG A 48 -4.98 -0.14 0.06
CA ARG A 48 -4.51 -1.53 0.17
C ARG A 48 -3.12 -1.67 0.80
N SER A 49 -2.32 -0.61 0.88
CA SER A 49 -1.03 -0.65 1.58
C SER A 49 -1.17 -0.65 3.10
N VAL A 50 -2.35 -0.33 3.64
CA VAL A 50 -2.63 -0.27 5.08
C VAL A 50 -3.75 -1.23 5.47
N ASP A 51 -4.67 -1.55 4.56
CA ASP A 51 -5.77 -2.48 4.82
C ASP A 51 -5.26 -3.90 5.11
N ASN A 52 -5.63 -4.41 6.29
CA ASN A 52 -5.32 -5.74 6.79
C ASN A 52 -6.57 -6.47 7.32
N SER A 53 -7.76 -6.06 6.88
CA SER A 53 -9.02 -6.52 7.44
C SER A 53 -9.40 -7.97 7.08
N GLU A 54 -8.67 -8.64 6.19
CA GLU A 54 -8.97 -10.00 5.70
C GLU A 54 -9.18 -11.02 6.82
N LEU A 55 -8.32 -11.03 7.86
CA LEU A 55 -8.45 -11.98 8.96
C LEU A 55 -9.67 -11.66 9.84
N GLN A 56 -9.92 -10.38 10.14
CA GLN A 56 -11.09 -9.97 10.93
C GLN A 56 -12.42 -10.22 10.22
N GLN A 57 -12.45 -10.08 8.89
CA GLN A 57 -13.65 -10.32 8.10
C GLN A 57 -14.04 -11.80 8.08
N VAL A 58 -13.06 -12.71 8.05
CA VAL A 58 -13.31 -14.15 7.98
C VAL A 58 -13.36 -14.80 9.37
N MET A 59 -12.59 -14.28 10.32
CA MET A 59 -12.36 -14.85 11.65
C MET A 59 -12.43 -13.80 12.78
N PRO A 60 -13.58 -13.10 12.93
CA PRO A 60 -13.71 -11.98 13.86
C PRO A 60 -13.50 -12.36 15.34
N ALA A 61 -14.03 -13.51 15.78
CA ALA A 61 -13.91 -13.93 17.18
C ALA A 61 -12.46 -14.32 17.52
N THR A 62 -11.79 -15.04 16.61
CA THR A 62 -10.37 -15.37 16.77
C THR A 62 -9.51 -14.11 16.80
N ALA A 63 -9.73 -13.18 15.87
CA ALA A 63 -8.96 -11.94 15.82
C ALA A 63 -9.15 -11.10 17.09
N ALA A 64 -10.38 -10.95 17.58
CA ALA A 64 -10.66 -10.24 18.84
C ALA A 64 -9.99 -10.91 20.05
N GLY A 65 -10.05 -12.24 20.12
CA GLY A 65 -9.40 -13.03 21.17
C GLY A 65 -7.87 -12.90 21.17
N LEU A 66 -7.25 -12.92 19.99
CA LEU A 66 -5.80 -12.74 19.83
C LEU A 66 -5.34 -11.33 20.19
N LEU A 67 -6.14 -10.30 19.91
CA LEU A 67 -5.83 -8.92 20.28
C LEU A 67 -5.94 -8.68 21.80
N ALA A 68 -6.90 -9.34 22.46
CA ALA A 68 -7.07 -9.28 23.91
C ALA A 68 -6.01 -10.09 24.69
N TRP A 69 -5.43 -11.11 24.05
CA TRP A 69 -4.34 -11.90 24.63
C TRP A 69 -3.05 -11.09 24.76
N ASP A 70 -2.31 -11.31 25.85
CA ASP A 70 -1.05 -10.61 26.17
C ASP A 70 0.08 -10.91 25.18
N GLY A 71 0.02 -12.06 24.50
CA GLY A 71 1.03 -12.52 23.56
C GLY A 71 2.10 -13.39 24.20
N GLU A 72 1.97 -13.74 25.48
CA GLU A 72 2.89 -14.64 26.18
C GLU A 72 2.27 -16.02 26.33
N GLY A 73 3.09 -17.06 26.12
CA GLY A 73 2.66 -18.45 26.23
C GLY A 73 1.64 -18.86 25.16
N LEU A 74 0.63 -19.61 25.59
CA LEU A 74 -0.45 -20.06 24.70
C LEU A 74 -1.72 -19.23 24.97
N PRO A 75 -2.49 -18.89 23.94
CA PRO A 75 -3.70 -18.11 24.13
C PRO A 75 -4.76 -18.93 24.89
N PRO A 76 -5.73 -18.26 25.52
CA PRO A 76 -6.81 -18.93 26.23
C PRO A 76 -7.54 -19.94 25.35
N GLU A 77 -8.04 -21.02 25.96
CA GLU A 77 -8.72 -22.10 25.25
C GLU A 77 -9.93 -21.62 24.42
N ALA A 78 -10.61 -20.57 24.86
CA ALA A 78 -11.68 -19.91 24.10
C ALA A 78 -11.24 -19.36 22.73
N VAL A 79 -10.00 -18.85 22.64
CA VAL A 79 -9.42 -18.35 21.38
C VAL A 79 -9.09 -19.51 20.45
N GLN A 80 -8.58 -20.61 21.02
CA GLN A 80 -8.26 -21.82 20.28
C GLN A 80 -9.51 -22.51 19.72
N ALA A 81 -10.59 -22.54 20.51
CA ALA A 81 -11.90 -23.03 20.09
C ALA A 81 -12.48 -22.19 18.94
N SER A 82 -12.41 -20.86 19.09
CA SER A 82 -12.88 -19.89 18.08
C SER A 82 -12.11 -20.05 16.76
N LEU A 83 -10.78 -20.23 16.81
CA LEU A 83 -9.95 -20.52 15.63
C LEU A 83 -10.48 -21.73 14.86
N VAL A 84 -10.76 -22.84 15.55
CA VAL A 84 -11.23 -24.06 14.89
C VAL A 84 -12.63 -23.89 14.31
N GLN A 85 -13.57 -23.32 15.07
CA GLN A 85 -14.93 -23.09 14.59
C GLN A 85 -14.96 -22.20 13.34
N GLU A 86 -14.24 -21.08 13.39
CA GLU A 86 -14.20 -20.14 12.27
C GLU A 86 -13.42 -20.68 11.07
N LEU A 87 -12.37 -21.48 11.28
CA LEU A 87 -11.70 -22.19 10.18
C LEU A 87 -12.66 -23.16 9.47
N ARG A 88 -13.49 -23.90 10.21
CA ARG A 88 -14.51 -24.78 9.61
C ARG A 88 -15.57 -23.99 8.85
N ALA A 89 -16.05 -22.89 9.44
CA ALA A 89 -17.00 -21.99 8.79
C ALA A 89 -16.40 -21.35 7.51
N ALA A 90 -15.12 -21.00 7.54
CA ALA A 90 -14.41 -20.45 6.39
C ALA A 90 -14.28 -21.49 5.26
N VAL A 91 -14.12 -22.77 5.59
CA VAL A 91 -14.13 -23.86 4.59
C VAL A 91 -15.52 -24.02 3.99
N SER A 92 -16.58 -24.08 4.81
CA SER A 92 -17.95 -24.25 4.30
C SER A 92 -18.40 -23.08 3.43
N ASN A 93 -17.92 -21.86 3.74
CA ASN A 93 -18.23 -20.64 2.99
C ASN A 93 -17.28 -20.41 1.80
N GLY A 94 -16.29 -21.28 1.58
CA GLY A 94 -15.34 -21.16 0.45
C GLY A 94 -14.32 -20.02 0.57
N VAL A 95 -14.17 -19.41 1.76
CA VAL A 95 -13.30 -18.25 2.01
C VAL A 95 -12.00 -18.58 2.76
N VAL A 96 -11.78 -19.84 3.15
CA VAL A 96 -10.56 -20.30 3.83
C VAL A 96 -9.25 -19.96 3.09
N GLY A 97 -9.32 -19.88 1.75
CA GLY A 97 -8.17 -19.51 0.92
C GLY A 97 -7.66 -18.10 1.17
N VAL A 98 -8.53 -17.18 1.60
CA VAL A 98 -8.17 -15.80 1.95
C VAL A 98 -7.30 -15.79 3.20
N VAL A 99 -7.78 -16.43 4.28
CA VAL A 99 -7.05 -16.59 5.55
C VAL A 99 -5.70 -17.28 5.30
N GLY A 100 -5.71 -18.37 4.53
CA GLY A 100 -4.50 -19.11 4.21
C GLY A 100 -3.47 -18.31 3.43
N ARG A 101 -3.87 -17.40 2.52
CA ARG A 101 -2.93 -16.49 1.84
C ARG A 101 -2.41 -15.44 2.81
N ARG A 102 -3.29 -14.84 3.61
CA ARG A 102 -2.94 -13.75 4.52
C ARG A 102 -1.88 -14.18 5.54
N LEU A 103 -2.10 -15.31 6.18
CA LEU A 103 -1.19 -15.85 7.18
C LEU A 103 0.13 -16.33 6.57
N ASN A 104 0.13 -16.68 5.28
CA ASN A 104 1.35 -17.06 4.57
C ASN A 104 2.29 -15.89 4.29
N TYR A 105 1.82 -14.65 4.37
CA TYR A 105 2.69 -13.46 4.32
C TYR A 105 3.46 -13.24 5.62
N GLU A 106 2.98 -13.78 6.74
CA GLU A 106 3.71 -13.73 8.03
C GLU A 106 4.71 -14.88 8.14
N ASP A 107 4.31 -16.10 7.74
CA ASP A 107 5.18 -17.27 7.69
C ASP A 107 4.76 -18.22 6.56
N SER A 108 5.72 -18.61 5.72
CA SER A 108 5.48 -19.43 4.52
C SER A 108 4.92 -20.83 4.82
N GLY A 109 5.01 -21.30 6.07
CA GLY A 109 4.47 -22.58 6.51
C GLY A 109 3.02 -22.53 7.00
N MET A 110 2.44 -21.35 7.23
CA MET A 110 1.12 -21.22 7.86
C MET A 110 -0.01 -21.82 7.03
N ARG A 111 0.00 -21.65 5.70
CA ARG A 111 -1.03 -22.24 4.83
C ARG A 111 -1.05 -23.77 4.94
N SER A 112 0.13 -24.39 5.02
CA SER A 112 0.25 -25.84 5.20
C SER A 112 -0.28 -26.28 6.56
N LEU A 113 0.08 -25.54 7.62
CA LEU A 113 -0.40 -25.79 8.98
C LEU A 113 -1.92 -25.75 9.06
N LEU A 114 -2.58 -24.74 8.48
CA LEU A 114 -4.03 -24.62 8.46
C LEU A 114 -4.69 -25.79 7.70
N ASN A 115 -4.15 -26.15 6.53
CA ASN A 115 -4.67 -27.28 5.76
C ASN A 115 -4.54 -28.60 6.51
N GLN A 116 -3.42 -28.84 7.20
CA GLN A 116 -3.23 -30.01 8.03
C GLN A 116 -4.23 -30.03 9.20
N THR A 117 -4.44 -28.87 9.81
CA THR A 117 -5.38 -28.66 10.93
C THR A 117 -6.81 -28.97 10.53
N LEU A 118 -7.26 -28.43 9.41
CA LEU A 118 -8.59 -28.70 8.86
C LEU A 118 -8.84 -30.17 8.50
N ARG A 119 -7.79 -30.90 8.09
CA ARG A 119 -7.90 -32.33 7.71
C ARG A 119 -7.91 -33.28 8.90
N LYS A 120 -7.20 -32.96 9.98
CA LYS A 120 -6.94 -33.88 11.10
C LYS A 120 -7.74 -33.58 12.37
N LEU A 121 -8.38 -32.42 12.47
CA LEU A 121 -9.14 -32.08 13.67
C LEU A 121 -10.40 -32.95 13.82
N PRO A 122 -10.72 -33.39 15.05
CA PRO A 122 -11.88 -34.23 15.33
C PRO A 122 -13.17 -33.45 15.05
N THR A 123 -14.15 -34.06 14.40
CA THR A 123 -15.43 -33.39 14.06
C THR A 123 -16.21 -32.98 15.30
N GLN A 124 -16.13 -33.79 16.36
CA GLN A 124 -16.74 -33.52 17.67
C GLN A 124 -15.84 -32.63 18.53
N GLU A 125 -16.46 -31.86 19.43
CA GLU A 125 -15.74 -30.98 20.36
C GLU A 125 -14.92 -31.83 21.35
N PRO A 126 -13.58 -31.69 21.38
CA PRO A 126 -12.71 -32.43 22.28
C PRO A 126 -12.80 -31.85 23.70
N ALA A 127 -12.38 -32.64 24.69
CA ALA A 127 -12.31 -32.19 26.08
C ALA A 127 -11.30 -31.04 26.30
N SER A 128 -10.28 -30.93 25.44
CA SER A 128 -9.43 -29.75 25.37
C SER A 128 -9.00 -29.44 23.94
N TRP A 129 -9.20 -28.20 23.52
CA TRP A 129 -8.78 -27.71 22.21
C TRP A 129 -7.27 -27.60 22.09
N GLN A 130 -6.58 -27.33 23.20
CA GLN A 130 -5.13 -27.29 23.26
C GLN A 130 -4.51 -28.65 22.92
N ALA A 131 -4.97 -29.71 23.60
CA ALA A 131 -4.48 -31.07 23.34
C ALA A 131 -4.78 -31.51 21.90
N ALA A 132 -5.97 -31.17 21.38
CA ALA A 132 -6.37 -31.51 20.02
C ALA A 132 -5.51 -30.81 18.95
N LEU A 133 -5.22 -29.52 19.10
CA LEU A 133 -4.36 -28.78 18.17
C LEU A 133 -2.91 -29.28 18.22
N GLN A 134 -2.38 -29.54 19.42
CA GLN A 134 -1.02 -30.08 19.58
C GLN A 134 -0.87 -31.49 18.99
N ALA A 135 -1.91 -32.31 19.07
CA ALA A 135 -1.93 -33.64 18.45
C ALA A 135 -1.91 -33.58 16.90
N VAL A 136 -2.44 -32.52 16.30
CA VAL A 136 -2.38 -32.30 14.84
C VAL A 136 -0.96 -31.95 14.39
N SER A 137 -0.34 -30.97 15.08
CA SER A 137 0.98 -30.45 14.74
C SER A 137 1.69 -29.87 15.97
N PRO A 138 2.97 -30.21 16.20
CA PRO A 138 3.76 -29.62 17.28
C PRO A 138 3.88 -28.09 17.21
N ARG A 139 3.71 -27.48 16.02
CA ARG A 139 3.77 -26.01 15.86
C ARG A 139 2.69 -25.28 16.66
N TRP A 140 1.55 -25.91 16.95
CA TRP A 140 0.51 -25.31 17.78
C TRP A 140 0.88 -25.23 19.27
N ALA A 141 1.88 -25.99 19.72
CA ALA A 141 2.45 -25.87 21.05
C ALA A 141 3.44 -24.70 21.18
N ASP A 142 3.89 -24.13 20.07
CA ASP A 142 4.84 -23.02 20.04
C ASP A 142 4.09 -21.68 20.13
N PRO A 143 4.36 -20.84 21.16
CA PRO A 143 3.85 -19.48 21.27
C PRO A 143 4.09 -18.63 20.03
N ALA A 144 5.20 -18.84 19.31
CA ALA A 144 5.55 -18.07 18.12
C ALA A 144 4.47 -18.19 17.04
N THR A 145 3.85 -19.36 16.87
CA THR A 145 2.76 -19.59 15.91
C THR A 145 1.55 -18.69 16.22
N TRP A 146 1.20 -18.56 17.50
CA TRP A 146 0.08 -17.72 17.94
C TRP A 146 0.41 -16.23 17.87
N GLN A 147 1.66 -15.86 18.14
CA GLN A 147 2.13 -14.48 17.97
C GLN A 147 2.08 -14.06 16.49
N LEU A 148 2.38 -14.95 15.54
CA LEU A 148 2.20 -14.69 14.11
C LEU A 148 0.73 -14.45 13.75
N LEU A 149 -0.19 -15.25 14.29
CA LEU A 149 -1.63 -15.02 14.12
C LEU A 149 -2.06 -13.67 14.70
N ARG A 150 -1.56 -13.33 15.90
CA ARG A 150 -1.82 -12.04 16.56
C ARG A 150 -1.34 -10.86 15.72
N ARG A 151 -0.18 -10.95 15.07
CA ARG A 151 0.31 -9.90 14.15
C ARG A 151 -0.59 -9.71 12.92
N ALA A 152 -1.25 -10.76 12.47
CA ALA A 152 -2.19 -10.70 11.36
C ALA A 152 -3.59 -10.22 11.78
N ALA A 153 -3.90 -10.15 13.08
CA ALA A 153 -5.22 -9.82 13.62
C ALA A 153 -5.66 -8.35 13.53
N PRO A 154 -4.79 -7.32 13.62
CA PRO A 154 -5.19 -5.93 13.45
C PRO A 154 -5.76 -5.64 12.07
N ALA A 155 -6.79 -4.79 11.98
CA ALA A 155 -7.40 -4.40 10.70
C ALA A 155 -6.47 -3.53 9.82
N THR A 156 -5.39 -3.00 10.39
CA THR A 156 -4.43 -2.13 9.71
C THR A 156 -3.01 -2.64 9.87
N THR A 157 -2.18 -2.46 8.85
CA THR A 157 -0.76 -2.84 8.87
C THR A 157 0.14 -1.68 8.47
N ASP A 158 1.29 -1.55 9.13
CA ASP A 158 2.38 -0.65 8.75
C ASP A 158 3.56 -1.40 8.07
N ARG A 159 3.42 -2.73 7.88
CA ARG A 159 4.48 -3.62 7.37
C ARG A 159 5.05 -3.13 6.04
N TYR A 160 4.19 -2.78 5.09
CA TYR A 160 4.63 -2.37 3.76
C TYR A 160 5.42 -1.06 3.79
N TRP A 161 5.01 -0.12 4.65
CA TRP A 161 5.70 1.16 4.84
C TRP A 161 7.05 0.98 5.51
N LEU A 162 7.12 0.16 6.57
CA LEU A 162 8.39 -0.17 7.22
C LEU A 162 9.35 -0.87 6.26
N ALA A 163 8.83 -1.78 5.42
CA ALA A 163 9.64 -2.46 4.40
C ALA A 163 10.27 -1.47 3.40
N THR A 164 9.59 -0.37 3.05
CA THR A 164 10.20 0.67 2.18
C THR A 164 11.41 1.36 2.81
N LEU A 165 11.54 1.30 4.14
CA LEU A 165 12.66 1.82 4.92
C LEU A 165 13.65 0.72 5.32
N ASP A 166 13.56 -0.46 4.71
CA ASP A 166 14.34 -1.65 5.06
C ASP A 166 14.21 -2.03 6.57
N ARG A 167 13.01 -1.81 7.15
CA ARG A 167 12.65 -2.15 8.54
C ARG A 167 11.45 -3.10 8.64
N GLU A 168 11.38 -3.87 9.72
CA GLU A 168 10.24 -4.73 10.06
C GLU A 168 9.94 -4.69 11.56
N ARG A 169 8.75 -5.18 11.95
CA ARG A 169 8.42 -5.38 13.36
C ARG A 169 8.74 -6.80 13.79
N ASN A 170 9.49 -6.94 14.87
CA ASN A 170 9.79 -8.24 15.46
C ASN A 170 8.61 -8.78 16.28
N VAL A 171 8.82 -9.87 17.02
CA VAL A 171 7.76 -10.61 17.76
C VAL A 171 7.26 -9.81 18.96
N THR A 172 8.12 -8.99 19.54
CA THR A 172 7.81 -8.08 20.65
C THR A 172 7.18 -6.77 20.19
N GLY A 173 7.12 -6.52 18.87
CA GLY A 173 6.54 -5.31 18.29
C GLY A 173 7.55 -4.18 18.05
N ASP A 174 8.83 -4.40 18.37
CA ASP A 174 9.91 -3.45 18.15
C ASP A 174 10.28 -3.36 16.67
N ILE A 175 10.66 -2.15 16.23
CA ILE A 175 11.09 -1.89 14.86
C ILE A 175 12.57 -2.25 14.73
N VAL A 176 12.85 -3.32 14.00
CA VAL A 176 14.20 -3.84 13.76
C VAL A 176 14.56 -3.70 12.27
N PRO A 177 15.85 -3.62 11.93
CA PRO A 177 16.25 -3.62 10.53
C PRO A 177 16.09 -5.00 9.89
N LEU A 178 15.69 -5.05 8.62
CA LEU A 178 15.60 -6.32 7.87
C LEU A 178 16.97 -7.03 7.81
N PRO A 179 17.04 -8.34 7.56
CA PRO A 179 18.30 -9.02 7.26
C PRO A 179 19.02 -8.38 6.06
N ASP A 180 20.37 -8.37 6.06
CA ASP A 180 21.16 -7.67 5.03
C ASP A 180 20.85 -8.13 3.59
N GLN A 181 20.41 -9.38 3.42
CA GLN A 181 20.02 -9.94 2.12
C GLN A 181 18.69 -9.38 1.59
N GLU A 182 17.85 -8.85 2.48
CA GLU A 182 16.52 -8.30 2.15
C GLU A 182 16.49 -6.76 2.16
N ARG A 183 17.53 -6.10 2.70
CA ARG A 183 17.66 -4.63 2.67
C ARG A 183 18.05 -4.15 1.27
N VAL A 184 17.08 -3.69 0.50
CA VAL A 184 17.29 -3.28 -0.88
C VAL A 184 16.69 -1.91 -1.18
N TYR A 185 15.59 -1.53 -0.53
CA TYR A 185 14.78 -0.38 -0.91
C TYR A 185 15.54 0.94 -0.77
N LEU A 186 16.15 1.21 0.38
CA LEU A 186 16.87 2.48 0.61
C LEU A 186 18.09 2.61 -0.32
N SER A 187 18.75 1.49 -0.59
CA SER A 187 19.90 1.45 -1.50
C SER A 187 19.51 1.83 -2.93
N ILE A 188 18.36 1.33 -3.41
CA ILE A 188 17.83 1.65 -4.74
C ILE A 188 17.38 3.11 -4.78
N PHE A 189 16.60 3.57 -3.80
CA PHE A 189 16.12 4.96 -3.76
C PHE A 189 17.27 5.97 -3.75
N SER A 190 18.33 5.70 -2.97
CA SER A 190 19.53 6.55 -2.96
C SER A 190 20.20 6.60 -4.33
N ARG A 191 20.39 5.45 -5.00
CA ARG A 191 20.98 5.40 -6.35
C ARG A 191 20.13 6.13 -7.38
N THR A 192 18.81 5.93 -7.36
CA THR A 192 17.89 6.61 -8.29
C THR A 192 17.91 8.13 -8.08
N LEU A 193 17.89 8.58 -6.82
CA LEU A 193 17.92 10.00 -6.50
C LEU A 193 19.25 10.64 -6.90
N GLN A 194 20.37 9.94 -6.69
CA GLN A 194 21.69 10.38 -7.14
C GLN A 194 21.75 10.53 -8.66
N ILE A 195 21.32 9.52 -9.42
CA ILE A 195 21.30 9.57 -10.89
C ILE A 195 20.41 10.72 -11.37
N ALA A 196 19.18 10.82 -10.86
CA ALA A 196 18.25 11.88 -11.23
C ALA A 196 18.82 13.27 -10.90
N GLY A 197 19.45 13.44 -9.74
CA GLY A 197 20.09 14.69 -9.33
C GLY A 197 21.25 15.07 -10.24
N ILE A 198 22.14 14.12 -10.55
CA ILE A 198 23.29 14.33 -11.44
C ILE A 198 22.80 14.70 -12.85
N VAL A 199 21.86 13.94 -13.40
CA VAL A 199 21.31 14.20 -14.75
C VAL A 199 20.64 15.56 -14.79
N THR A 200 19.83 15.92 -13.80
CA THR A 200 19.18 17.23 -13.71
C THR A 200 20.22 18.36 -13.72
N LEU A 201 21.28 18.21 -12.92
CA LEU A 201 22.34 19.20 -12.83
C LEU A 201 23.12 19.33 -14.16
N LEU A 202 23.44 18.21 -14.82
CA LEU A 202 24.08 18.22 -16.14
C LEU A 202 23.18 18.83 -17.22
N CYS A 203 21.87 18.52 -17.21
CA CYS A 203 20.90 19.14 -18.12
C CYS A 203 20.81 20.65 -17.91
N LEU A 204 20.86 21.14 -16.67
CA LEU A 204 20.90 22.57 -16.40
C LEU A 204 22.22 23.19 -16.86
N LEU A 205 23.35 22.58 -16.54
CA LEU A 205 24.68 23.09 -16.89
C LEU A 205 24.93 23.14 -18.41
N LEU A 206 24.43 22.17 -19.17
CA LEU A 206 24.64 22.07 -20.62
C LEU A 206 23.48 22.68 -21.41
N GLY A 207 22.25 22.42 -20.98
CA GLY A 207 21.04 22.85 -21.65
C GLY A 207 20.78 24.35 -21.51
N TYR A 208 21.11 24.96 -20.36
CA TYR A 208 20.92 26.41 -20.17
C TYR A 208 21.80 27.25 -21.10
N PRO A 209 23.12 27.01 -21.22
CA PRO A 209 23.95 27.72 -22.19
C PRO A 209 23.50 27.50 -23.64
N LEU A 210 23.10 26.27 -23.97
CA LEU A 210 22.57 25.95 -25.30
C LEU A 210 21.30 26.74 -25.60
N ALA A 211 20.34 26.77 -24.68
CA ALA A 211 19.10 27.55 -24.83
C ALA A 211 19.38 29.05 -24.94
N TYR A 212 20.33 29.59 -24.16
CA TYR A 212 20.76 30.97 -24.25
C TYR A 212 21.41 31.31 -25.60
N LEU A 213 22.26 30.42 -26.12
CA LEU A 213 22.87 30.58 -27.44
C LEU A 213 21.81 30.58 -28.55
N LEU A 214 20.86 29.64 -28.51
CA LEU A 214 19.76 29.58 -29.47
C LEU A 214 18.88 30.83 -29.44
N ALA A 215 18.69 31.44 -28.27
CA ALA A 215 17.91 32.67 -28.12
C ALA A 215 18.62 33.92 -28.67
N THR A 216 19.94 33.88 -28.82
CA THR A 216 20.76 35.04 -29.26
C THR A 216 21.24 34.96 -30.70
N LEU A 217 21.15 33.79 -31.35
CA LEU A 217 21.58 33.59 -32.73
C LEU A 217 20.56 34.06 -33.79
N PRO A 218 21.01 34.38 -35.02
CA PRO A 218 20.13 34.64 -36.16
C PRO A 218 19.19 33.46 -36.45
N THR A 219 17.96 33.75 -36.90
CA THR A 219 16.87 32.77 -37.06
C THR A 219 17.21 31.56 -37.93
N GLY A 220 18.07 31.69 -38.94
CA GLY A 220 18.48 30.57 -39.79
C GLY A 220 19.32 29.51 -39.06
N THR A 221 20.39 29.92 -38.37
CA THR A 221 21.28 29.00 -37.64
C THR A 221 20.63 28.45 -36.37
N GLY A 222 19.81 29.25 -35.68
CA GLY A 222 19.04 28.79 -34.52
C GLY A 222 18.05 27.67 -34.86
N ASN A 223 17.34 27.76 -35.99
CA ASN A 223 16.39 26.75 -36.42
C ASN A 223 17.06 25.42 -36.82
N LEU A 224 18.24 25.48 -37.45
CA LEU A 224 19.04 24.28 -37.77
C LEU A 224 19.50 23.55 -36.50
N LEU A 225 20.02 24.28 -35.50
CA LEU A 225 20.46 23.69 -34.24
C LEU A 225 19.31 23.08 -33.44
N LEU A 226 18.12 23.71 -33.45
CA LEU A 226 16.91 23.14 -32.85
C LEU A 226 16.53 21.79 -33.47
N ILE A 227 16.58 21.69 -34.81
CA ILE A 227 16.34 20.41 -35.50
C ILE A 227 17.36 19.36 -35.07
N LEU A 228 18.65 19.72 -34.96
CA LEU A 228 19.72 18.79 -34.57
C LEU A 228 19.54 18.23 -33.15
N VAL A 229 19.03 19.05 -32.23
CA VAL A 229 18.72 18.65 -30.83
C VAL A 229 17.47 17.77 -30.77
N LEU A 230 16.47 18.03 -31.61
CA LEU A 230 15.23 17.25 -31.65
C LEU A 230 15.38 15.94 -32.42
N LEU A 231 16.27 15.85 -33.40
CA LEU A 231 16.51 14.63 -34.20
C LEU A 231 16.68 13.34 -33.38
N PRO A 232 17.49 13.29 -32.30
CA PRO A 232 17.61 12.09 -31.47
C PRO A 232 16.32 11.70 -30.72
N PHE A 233 15.35 12.61 -30.54
CA PHE A 233 14.03 12.24 -30.02
C PHE A 233 13.22 11.43 -31.04
N TRP A 234 13.49 11.58 -32.35
CA TRP A 234 12.77 10.90 -33.43
C TRP A 234 13.43 9.57 -33.85
N THR A 235 14.70 9.38 -33.53
CA THR A 235 15.41 8.11 -33.74
C THR A 235 15.50 7.40 -32.39
N SER A 236 14.44 6.69 -31.98
CA SER A 236 14.43 6.02 -30.68
C SER A 236 15.62 5.07 -30.57
N LEU A 237 16.43 5.26 -29.53
CA LEU A 237 17.52 4.38 -29.10
C LEU A 237 16.97 3.27 -28.20
#